data_AF-K9W7U5-F1
#
_entry.id   AF-K9W7U5-F1
#
_cell.length_a   1.000
_cell.length_b   1.000
_cell.length_c   1.000
_cell.angle_alpha   90.00
_cell.angle_beta   90.00
_cell.angle_gamma   90.00
#
_symmetry.space_group_name_H-M   'P 1'
#
loop_
_entity.id
_entity.type
_entity.pdbx_description
1 polymer ?
#
loop_
_entity_poly.entity_id
_entity_poly.type
_entity_poly.pdbx_seq_one_letter_code
_entity_poly.pdbx_strand_id
1 'polypeptide(L)' 'MSEAENPVFVRGRVPESVRARFKATCALEGRDMSDVLKELIEKWLEEHENPSPGGKKGKGD' A
#
# COMPACT_ATOMS: atom_id res chain seq x y z
N MET A 1 16.25 -1.30 -18.96
CA MET A 1 15.17 -0.31 -19.11
C MET A 1 14.04 -0.81 -18.27
N SER A 2 13.69 -0.08 -17.21
CA SER A 2 12.77 -0.50 -16.17
C SER A 2 11.39 -0.76 -16.77
N GLU A 3 10.85 -1.95 -16.56
CA GLU A 3 9.44 -2.27 -16.82
C GLU A 3 8.60 -1.28 -16.01
N ALA A 4 8.02 -0.29 -16.68
CA ALA A 4 7.02 0.57 -16.09
C ALA A 4 5.82 -0.31 -15.77
N GLU A 5 5.69 -0.70 -14.50
CA GLU A 5 4.56 -1.48 -14.02
C GLU A 5 3.27 -0.78 -14.42
N ASN A 6 2.41 -1.48 -15.17
CA ASN A 6 1.17 -0.90 -15.66
C ASN A 6 0.23 -0.72 -14.46
N PRO A 7 -0.22 0.51 -14.14
CA PRO A 7 -1.10 0.73 -13.01
C PRO A 7 -2.42 -0.02 -13.22
N VAL A 8 -2.80 -0.83 -12.23
CA VAL A 8 -4.06 -1.59 -12.21
C VAL A 8 -5.02 -1.08 -11.14
N PHE A 9 -6.31 -1.22 -11.37
CA PHE A 9 -7.33 -0.80 -10.41
C PHE A 9 -7.66 -1.90 -9.41
N VAL A 10 -7.49 -1.61 -8.12
CA VAL A 10 -7.99 -2.44 -7.02
C VAL A 10 -9.39 -1.94 -6.63
N ARG A 11 -10.41 -2.81 -6.69
CA ARG A 11 -11.80 -2.47 -6.32
C ARG A 11 -12.22 -3.25 -5.07
N GLY A 12 -12.72 -2.53 -4.07
CA GLY A 12 -13.27 -3.10 -2.84
C GLY A 12 -14.61 -2.47 -2.49
N ARG A 13 -15.46 -3.22 -1.78
CA ARG A 13 -16.68 -2.67 -1.19
C ARG A 13 -16.36 -2.09 0.18
N VAL A 14 -16.69 -0.83 0.37
CA VAL A 14 -16.61 -0.14 1.66
C VAL A 14 -17.91 0.60 1.92
N PRO A 15 -18.30 0.80 3.19
CA PRO A 15 -19.43 1.67 3.51
C PRO A 15 -19.21 3.08 2.97
N GLU A 16 -20.28 3.75 2.53
CA GLU A 16 -20.22 5.10 1.98
C GLU A 16 -19.56 6.09 2.96
N SER A 17 -19.93 5.99 4.24
CA SER A 17 -19.37 6.82 5.32
C SER A 17 -17.85 6.69 5.44
N VAL A 18 -17.30 5.50 5.19
CA VAL A 18 -15.86 5.25 5.24
C VAL A 18 -15.18 5.91 4.05
N ARG A 19 -15.72 5.74 2.83
CA ARG A 19 -15.21 6.41 1.63
C ARG A 19 -15.24 7.93 1.76
N ALA A 20 -16.32 8.48 2.31
CA ALA A 20 -16.49 9.91 2.50
C ALA A 20 -15.43 10.48 3.48
N ARG A 21 -15.22 9.81 4.61
CA ARG A 21 -14.18 10.19 5.57
C ARG A 21 -12.79 10.08 4.97
N PHE A 22 -12.49 8.97 4.29
CA PHE A 22 -11.20 8.76 3.63
C PHE A 22 -10.89 9.87 2.62
N LYS A 23 -11.85 10.20 1.75
CA LYS A 23 -11.71 11.29 0.77
C LYS A 23 -11.50 12.64 1.45
N ALA A 24 -12.27 12.95 2.50
CA ALA A 24 -12.15 14.20 3.23
C ALA A 24 -10.77 14.33 3.89
N THR A 25 -10.29 13.28 4.56
CA THR A 25 -8.96 13.27 5.18
C THR A 25 -7.84 13.46 4.15
N CYS A 26 -7.87 12.72 3.03
CA CYS A 26 -6.88 12.89 1.96
C CYS A 26 -6.86 14.32 1.43
N ALA A 27 -8.04 14.93 1.24
CA ALA A 27 -8.16 16.32 0.79
C ALA A 27 -7.61 17.32 1.82
N LEU A 28 -7.86 17.12 3.11
CA LEU A 28 -7.33 17.97 4.18
C LEU A 28 -5.81 17.91 4.28
N GLU A 29 -5.23 16.73 4.05
CA GLU A 29 -3.77 16.54 4.05
C GLU A 29 -3.11 16.88 2.70
N GLY A 30 -3.89 17.23 1.67
CA GLY A 30 -3.39 17.54 0.34
C GLY A 30 -2.76 16.34 -0.39
N ARG A 31 -3.19 15.11 -0.07
CA ARG A 31 -2.65 13.87 -0.62
C ARG A 31 -3.58 13.25 -1.66
N ASP A 32 -3.00 12.58 -2.66
CA ASP A 32 -3.80 11.81 -3.62
C ASP A 32 -4.33 10.53 -2.98
N MET A 33 -5.58 10.19 -3.29
CA MET A 33 -6.22 8.98 -2.76
C MET A 33 -5.50 7.70 -3.20
N SER A 34 -4.87 7.71 -4.39
CA SER A 34 -4.15 6.56 -4.94
C SER A 34 -2.86 6.32 -4.18
N ASP A 35 -2.14 7.37 -3.81
CA ASP A 35 -0.91 7.29 -3.02
C ASP A 35 -1.21 6.74 -1.62
N VAL A 36 -2.23 7.29 -0.95
CA VAL A 36 -2.63 6.82 0.39
C VAL A 36 -3.13 5.37 0.33
N LEU A 37 -3.87 4.99 -0.71
CA LEU A 37 -4.33 3.62 -0.88
C LEU A 37 -3.15 2.66 -1.13
N LYS A 38 -2.16 3.08 -1.92
CA LYS A 38 -0.95 2.31 -2.17
C LYS A 38 -0.19 2.06 -0.86
N GLU A 39 0.05 3.09 -0.05
CA GLU A 39 0.73 2.94 1.23
C GLU A 39 -0.01 1.99 2.19
N LEU A 40 -1.34 2.07 2.24
CA LEU A 40 -2.15 1.17 3.06
C LEU A 40 -2.04 -0.29 2.59
N ILE A 41 -1.97 -0.51 1.27
CA ILE A 41 -1.78 -1.85 0.69
C ILE A 41 -0.37 -2.36 0.97
N GLU A 42 0.66 -1.54 0.73
CA GLU A 42 2.06 -1.90 0.98
C GLU A 42 2.28 -2.23 2.46
N LYS A 43 1.76 -1.40 3.37
CA LYS A 43 1.84 -1.67 4.81
C LYS A 43 1.17 -2.98 5.20
N TRP A 44 -0.02 -3.24 4.65
CA TRP A 44 -0.71 -4.51 4.88
C TRP A 44 0.12 -5.69 4.38
N LEU A 45 0.76 -5.56 3.21
CA LEU A 45 1.66 -6.57 2.68
C LEU A 45 2.89 -6.75 3.57
N GLU A 46 3.54 -5.69 4.05
CA GLU A 46 4.69 -5.80 4.96
C GLU A 46 4.35 -6.54 6.26
N GLU A 47 3.13 -6.36 6.78
CA GLU A 47 2.67 -7.00 8.02
C GLU A 47 2.24 -8.47 7.80
N HIS A 48 1.85 -8.87 6.58
CA HIS A 48 1.21 -10.15 6.30
C HIS A 48 1.94 -11.05 5.29
N GLU A 49 2.76 -10.50 4.40
CA GLU A 49 3.76 -11.25 3.66
C GLU A 49 4.86 -11.62 4.66
N ASN A 50 4.70 -12.82 5.24
CA ASN A 50 5.70 -13.45 6.07
C ASN A 50 7.07 -13.29 5.37
N PRO A 51 8.11 -12.75 6.04
CA PRO A 51 9.44 -12.75 5.44
C PRO A 51 9.74 -14.21 5.16
N SER A 52 9.82 -14.57 3.87
CA SER A 52 10.27 -15.90 3.50
C SER A 52 11.53 -16.20 4.31
N PRO A 53 11.61 -17.32 5.06
CA PRO A 53 12.84 -17.71 5.73
C PRO A 53 13.85 -18.13 4.65
N GLY A 54 14.45 -17.13 4.00
CA GLY A 54 15.25 -17.28 2.79
C GLY A 54 16.17 -16.08 2.61
N GLY A 55 16.80 -15.61 3.70
CA GLY A 55 17.72 -14.49 3.66
C GLY A 55 18.49 -14.25 4.96
N LYS A 56 18.94 -15.31 5.66
CA LYS A 56 19.87 -15.16 6.79
C LYS A 56 21.17 -15.93 6.55
N LYS A 57 22.18 -15.29 5.94
CA LYS A 57 23.63 -15.44 6.24
C LYS A 57 24.46 -14.58 5.27
N GLY A 58 25.41 -13.75 5.69
CA GLY A 58 26.01 -13.64 7.01
C GLY A 58 26.77 -12.34 7.23
N LYS A 59 26.77 -11.93 8.49
CA LYS A 59 27.89 -11.29 9.16
C LYS A 59 28.97 -12.37 9.35
N GLY A 60 30.19 -12.09 8.90
CA GLY A 60 31.36 -12.95 9.07
C GLY A 60 32.62 -12.12 8.83
N ASP A 61 33.27 -11.81 9.95
CA ASP A 61 34.65 -11.36 10.23
C ASP A 61 35.33 -10.28 9.34
#